data_AF-A0A367KQQ7-F1
#
_entry.id   AF-A0A367KQQ7-F1
#
_cell.length_a   1.000
_cell.length_b   1.000
_cell.length_c   1.000
_cell.angle_alpha   90.00
_cell.angle_beta   90.00
_cell.angle_gamma   90.00
#
_symmetry.space_group_name_H-M   'P 1'
#
loop_
_entity.id
_entity.type
_entity.pdbx_description
1 polymer ?
#
loop_
_entity_poly.entity_id
_entity_poly.type
_entity_poly.pdbx_seq_one_letter_code
_entity_poly.pdbx_strand_id
1 'polypeptide(L)'
;MSLAIINNNTAMDEFSLNGQPSLDPHRRQIIKRKVLAIGKMSRSYTVLKEHPQLVQQLKALTNGRLPVGTLASGEKGIREAIIQKTMNNGLSKLKEQKDLSSNLYHHHQPNYKVASREGQI
;
A
#
# COMPACT_ATOMS: atom_id res chain seq x y z
N MET A 1 6.68 20.13 19.90
CA MET A 1 6.00 19.44 18.79
C MET A 1 6.77 19.69 17.50
N SER A 2 7.69 18.79 17.14
CA SER A 2 8.38 18.85 15.84
C SER A 2 8.52 17.43 15.33
N LEU A 3 7.68 17.07 14.36
CA LEU A 3 7.86 15.87 13.56
C LEU A 3 8.75 16.25 12.38
N ALA A 4 10.05 15.97 12.50
CA ALA A 4 10.91 15.89 11.32
C ALA A 4 10.59 14.57 10.61
N ILE A 5 9.76 14.63 9.57
CA ILE A 5 9.68 13.57 8.57
C ILE A 5 10.25 14.15 7.28
N ILE A 6 11.58 14.14 7.19
CA ILE A 6 12.28 14.28 5.92
C ILE A 6 12.40 12.86 5.36
N ASN A 7 11.43 12.44 4.54
CA ASN A 7 11.60 11.25 3.74
C ASN A 7 12.18 11.65 2.38
N ASN A 8 13.50 11.53 2.26
CA ASN A 8 14.29 11.79 1.06
C ASN A 8 14.20 10.61 0.08
N ASN A 9 13.06 10.45 -0.60
CA ASN A 9 13.01 9.61 -1.79
C ASN A 9 12.21 10.28 -2.90
N THR A 10 12.87 11.16 -3.62
CA THR A 10 12.52 11.49 -5.00
C THR A 10 13.80 11.80 -5.77
N ALA A 11 14.65 10.79 -5.93
CA ALA A 11 15.66 10.77 -6.99
C ALA A 11 14.93 10.58 -8.33
N MET A 12 14.26 11.63 -8.79
CA MET A 12 13.62 11.68 -10.10
C MET A 12 14.00 13.00 -10.74
N ASP A 13 15.01 12.88 -11.61
CA ASP A 13 15.40 13.74 -12.73
C ASP A 13 15.65 15.22 -12.41
N GLU A 14 16.93 15.54 -12.22
CA GLU A 14 17.43 16.90 -12.13
C GLU A 14 17.41 17.56 -13.52
N PHE A 15 16.26 18.09 -13.91
CA PHE A 15 16.17 18.94 -15.09
C PHE A 15 16.89 20.27 -14.83
N SER A 16 18.14 20.36 -15.29
CA SER A 16 19.01 21.54 -15.16
C SER A 16 18.67 22.60 -16.19
N LEU A 17 17.87 23.59 -15.78
CA LEU A 17 17.68 24.85 -16.50
C LEU A 17 18.90 25.75 -16.25
N ASN A 18 19.98 25.50 -16.98
CA ASN A 18 21.14 26.39 -17.04
C ASN A 18 20.87 27.47 -18.10
N GLY A 19 20.68 28.73 -17.67
CA GLY A 19 20.74 29.89 -18.57
C GLY A 19 19.60 30.89 -18.53
N GLN A 20 19.03 31.23 -17.36
CA GLN A 20 18.08 32.36 -17.23
C GLN A 20 18.47 33.28 -16.07
N PRO A 21 18.21 34.61 -16.20
CA PRO A 21 18.59 35.61 -15.21
C PRO A 21 17.97 35.28 -13.85
N SER A 22 18.59 35.76 -12.78
CA SER A 22 18.33 35.44 -11.36
C SER A 22 16.85 35.52 -10.96
N LEU A 23 16.06 34.52 -11.34
CA LEU A 23 14.76 34.27 -10.75
C LEU A 23 15.01 33.99 -9.28
N ASP A 24 14.32 34.74 -8.42
CA ASP A 24 14.26 34.48 -6.99
C ASP A 24 14.19 32.94 -6.74
N PRO A 25 15.12 32.36 -5.96
CA PRO A 25 15.21 30.92 -5.78
C PRO A 25 13.90 30.28 -5.33
N HIS A 26 13.11 31.01 -4.55
CA HIS A 26 11.79 30.57 -4.12
C HIS A 26 10.81 30.49 -5.30
N ARG A 27 10.75 31.52 -6.15
CA ARG A 27 9.94 31.50 -7.39
C ARG A 27 10.38 30.42 -8.38
N ARG A 28 11.70 30.20 -8.55
CA ARG A 28 12.22 29.09 -9.37
C ARG A 28 11.71 27.74 -8.87
N GLN A 29 11.73 27.52 -7.56
CA GLN A 29 11.24 26.29 -6.95
C GLN A 29 9.74 26.09 -7.13
N ILE A 30 8.94 27.16 -7.02
CA ILE A 30 7.50 27.12 -7.30
C ILE A 30 7.24 26.69 -8.74
N ILE A 31 7.92 27.32 -9.71
CA ILE A 31 7.76 26.99 -11.14
C ILE A 31 8.15 25.54 -11.41
N LYS A 32 9.30 25.10 -10.88
CA LYS A 32 9.76 23.70 -10.98
C LYS A 32 8.71 22.73 -10.46
N ARG A 33 8.15 22.99 -9.27
CA ARG A 33 7.08 22.14 -8.69
C ARG A 33 5.83 22.11 -9.56
N LYS A 34 5.42 23.25 -10.14
CA LYS A 34 4.25 23.33 -11.04
C LYS A 34 4.46 22.50 -12.31
N VAL A 35 5.61 22.63 -12.97
CA VAL A 35 5.94 21.86 -14.18
C VAL A 35 5.98 20.36 -13.86
N LEU A 36 6.63 19.97 -12.76
CA LEU A 36 6.69 18.58 -12.34
C LEU A 36 5.30 18.01 -12.01
N ALA A 37 4.42 18.80 -11.39
CA ALA A 37 3.06 18.39 -11.11
C ALA A 37 2.28 18.13 -12.41
N ILE A 38 2.40 19.01 -13.40
CA ILE A 38 1.78 18.82 -14.72
C ILE A 38 2.30 17.54 -15.38
N GLY A 39 3.62 17.31 -15.37
CA GLY A 39 4.20 16.07 -15.93
C GLY A 39 3.67 14.80 -15.26
N LYS A 40 3.54 14.80 -13.92
CA LYS A 40 2.95 13.68 -13.16
C LYS A 40 1.47 13.47 -13.51
N MET A 41 0.69 14.53 -13.66
CA MET A 41 -0.72 14.43 -14.06
C MET A 41 -0.86 13.93 -15.49
N SER A 42 -0.04 14.43 -16.41
CA SER A 42 0.00 13.97 -17.80
C SER A 42 0.27 12.47 -17.87
N ARG A 43 1.28 11.98 -17.14
CA ARG A 43 1.58 10.54 -17.09
C ARG A 43 0.44 9.74 -16.47
N SER A 44 -0.18 10.26 -15.41
CA SER A 44 -1.34 9.61 -14.78
C SER A 44 -2.52 9.50 -15.76
N TYR A 45 -2.78 10.55 -16.54
CA TYR A 45 -3.81 10.55 -17.58
C TYR A 45 -3.52 9.51 -18.67
N THR A 46 -2.28 9.45 -19.17
CA THR A 46 -1.86 8.44 -20.15
C THR A 46 -2.13 7.02 -19.65
N VAL A 47 -1.73 6.69 -18.41
CA VAL A 47 -1.98 5.36 -17.84
C VAL A 47 -3.46 5.05 -17.74
N LEU A 48 -4.28 6.01 -17.28
CA LEU A 48 -5.73 5.83 -17.18
C LEU A 48 -6.38 5.61 -18.55
N LYS A 49 -5.88 6.28 -19.60
CA LYS A 49 -6.39 6.19 -20.96
C LYS A 49 -5.95 4.89 -21.66
N GLU A 50 -4.69 4.50 -21.52
CA GLU A 50 -4.07 3.42 -22.30
C GLU A 50 -4.13 2.06 -21.60
N HIS A 51 -4.21 2.01 -20.27
CA HIS A 51 -4.17 0.78 -19.49
C HIS A 51 -5.32 0.64 -18.47
N PRO A 52 -6.60 0.79 -18.88
CA PRO A 52 -7.73 0.76 -17.94
C PRO A 52 -7.87 -0.58 -17.19
N GLN A 53 -7.48 -1.71 -17.79
CA GLN A 53 -7.58 -3.03 -17.16
C GLN A 53 -6.59 -3.16 -15.99
N LEU A 54 -5.37 -2.66 -16.14
CA LEU A 54 -4.38 -2.64 -15.05
C LEU A 54 -4.87 -1.75 -13.90
N VAL A 55 -5.48 -0.60 -14.23
CA VAL A 55 -6.08 0.31 -13.25
C VAL A 55 -7.22 -0.36 -12.49
N GLN A 56 -8.11 -1.05 -13.20
CA GLN A 56 -9.21 -1.79 -12.59
C GLN A 56 -8.70 -2.91 -11.68
N GLN A 57 -7.70 -3.68 -12.13
CA GLN A 57 -7.09 -4.74 -11.32
C GLN A 57 -6.46 -4.19 -10.04
N LEU A 58 -5.67 -3.12 -10.14
CA LEU A 58 -5.08 -2.49 -8.96
C LEU A 58 -6.15 -1.95 -8.02
N LYS A 59 -7.23 -1.36 -8.56
CA LYS A 59 -8.36 -0.85 -7.77
C LYS A 59 -9.07 -1.98 -7.00
N ALA A 60 -9.27 -3.15 -7.63
CA ALA A 60 -9.85 -4.31 -6.99
C ALA A 60 -8.96 -4.85 -5.85
N LEU A 61 -7.64 -4.83 -6.05
CA LEU A 61 -6.67 -5.24 -5.03
C LEU A 61 -6.51 -4.22 -3.89
N THR A 62 -6.92 -2.95 -4.10
CA THR A 62 -6.69 -1.84 -3.17
C THR A 62 -8.00 -1.27 -2.62
N ASN A 63 -8.92 -2.13 -2.19
CA ASN A 63 -10.17 -1.75 -1.51
C ASN A 63 -10.93 -0.59 -2.20
N GLY A 64 -10.92 -0.56 -3.54
CA GLY A 64 -11.63 0.46 -4.32
C GLY A 64 -10.89 1.80 -4.51
N ARG A 65 -9.69 2.00 -3.95
CA ARG A 65 -8.91 3.25 -4.08
C ARG A 65 -7.56 3.01 -4.74
N LEU A 66 -7.17 3.86 -5.68
CA LEU A 66 -5.82 3.81 -6.25
C LEU A 66 -4.79 4.41 -5.27
N PRO A 67 -3.64 3.74 -5.03
CA PRO A 67 -2.60 4.29 -4.18
C PRO A 67 -2.03 5.58 -4.76
N VAL A 68 -1.73 6.54 -3.88
CA VAL A 68 -1.19 7.85 -4.29
C VAL A 68 0.19 7.66 -4.91
N GLY A 69 0.43 8.29 -6.05
CA GLY A 69 1.73 8.28 -6.72
C GLY A 69 1.98 7.08 -7.63
N THR A 70 1.21 5.98 -7.55
CA THR A 70 1.40 4.80 -8.41
C THR A 70 1.21 5.12 -9.89
N LEU A 71 0.17 5.87 -10.24
CA LEU A 71 -0.07 6.30 -11.63
C LEU A 71 0.97 7.31 -12.13
N ALA A 72 1.51 8.13 -11.22
CA ALA A 72 2.54 9.11 -11.56
C ALA A 72 3.89 8.46 -11.90
N SER A 73 4.08 7.17 -11.60
CA SER A 73 5.22 6.35 -12.03
C SER A 73 5.00 5.68 -13.40
N GLY A 74 3.84 5.87 -14.02
CA GLY A 74 3.54 5.31 -15.34
C GLY A 74 3.13 3.84 -15.29
N GLU A 75 3.17 3.19 -16.45
CA GLU A 75 2.78 1.79 -16.62
C GLU A 75 3.59 0.83 -15.73
N LYS A 76 4.90 1.06 -15.61
CA LYS A 76 5.77 0.24 -14.76
C LYS A 76 5.31 0.28 -13.30
N GLY A 77 4.96 1.46 -12.79
CA GLY A 77 4.51 1.63 -11.41
C GLY A 77 3.23 0.88 -11.10
N ILE A 78 2.27 0.84 -12.04
CA ILE A 78 1.03 0.08 -11.83
C ILE A 78 1.26 -1.44 -11.84
N ARG A 79 2.13 -1.94 -12.73
CA ARG A 79 2.49 -3.37 -12.78
C ARG A 79 3.17 -3.82 -11.50
N GLU A 80 4.13 -3.04 -11.03
CA GLU A 80 4.83 -3.30 -9.76
C GLU A 80 3.88 -3.30 -8.57
N ALA A 81 2.97 -2.32 -8.50
CA ALA A 81 1.99 -2.24 -7.41
C ALA A 81 1.03 -3.45 -7.39
N ILE A 82 0.61 -3.93 -8.56
CA ILE A 82 -0.22 -5.14 -8.67
C ILE A 82 0.55 -6.34 -8.12
N ILE A 83 1.79 -6.55 -8.58
CA ILE A 83 2.65 -7.67 -8.13
C ILE A 83 2.84 -7.64 -6.62
N GLN A 84 3.13 -6.47 -6.04
CA GLN A 84 3.31 -6.33 -4.59
C GLN A 84 2.02 -6.65 -3.84
N LYS A 85 0.86 -6.17 -4.32
CA LYS A 85 -0.41 -6.36 -3.63
C LYS A 85 -0.91 -7.80 -3.73
N THR A 86 -0.69 -8.49 -4.85
CA THR A 86 -1.03 -9.92 -4.98
C THR A 86 -0.21 -10.79 -4.04
N MET A 87 1.10 -10.54 -3.90
CA MET A 87 1.95 -11.26 -2.94
C MET A 87 1.50 -11.05 -1.49
N ASN A 88 1.20 -9.82 -1.11
CA ASN A 88 0.75 -9.49 0.24
C ASN A 88 -0.59 -10.16 0.60
N ASN A 89 -1.52 -10.22 -0.35
CA ASN A 89 -2.81 -10.87 -0.15
C ASN A 89 -2.70 -12.41 -0.05
N GLY A 90 -1.69 -13.02 -0.67
CA GLY A 90 -1.41 -14.46 -0.52
C GLY A 90 -0.95 -14.81 0.90
N LEU A 91 -0.12 -13.97 1.50
CA LEU A 91 0.38 -14.17 2.87
C LEU A 91 -0.72 -14.03 3.93
N SER A 92 -1.68 -13.11 3.75
CA SER A 92 -2.79 -12.96 4.69
C SER A 92 -3.74 -14.16 4.69
N LYS A 93 -4.00 -14.78 3.52
CA LYS A 93 -4.86 -15.98 3.42
C LYS A 93 -4.26 -17.18 4.19
N LEU A 94 -2.94 -17.32 4.21
CA LEU A 94 -2.26 -18.39 4.96
C LEU A 94 -2.36 -18.21 6.48
N LYS A 95 -2.43 -16.97 6.96
CA LYS A 95 -2.54 -16.68 8.39
C LYS A 95 -3.95 -16.99 8.92
N GLU A 96 -4.98 -16.62 8.16
CA GLU A 96 -6.38 -16.85 8.50
C GLU A 96 -6.73 -18.35 8.61
N GLN A 97 -6.17 -19.20 7.73
CA GLN A 97 -6.38 -20.65 7.82
C GLN A 97 -5.68 -21.30 9.02
N LYS A 98 -4.53 -20.76 9.47
CA LYS A 98 -3.84 -21.24 10.68
C LYS A 98 -4.61 -20.86 11.94
N ASP A 99 -5.19 -19.66 11.98
CA ASP A 99 -5.95 -19.18 13.12
C ASP A 99 -7.28 -19.96 13.28
N LEU A 100 -8.00 -20.27 12.18
CA LEU A 100 -9.21 -21.10 12.22
C LEU A 100 -8.95 -22.56 12.65
N SER A 101 -7.83 -23.16 12.21
CA SER A 101 -7.49 -24.53 12.59
C SER A 101 -7.03 -24.64 14.05
N SER A 102 -6.38 -23.61 14.59
CA SER A 102 -5.97 -23.57 16.01
C SER A 102 -7.15 -23.45 17.00
N ASN A 103 -8.25 -22.81 16.59
CA ASN A 103 -9.43 -22.61 17.44
C ASN A 103 -10.35 -23.85 17.50
N LEU A 104 -10.17 -24.81 16.59
CA LEU A 104 -10.94 -26.07 16.56
C LEU A 104 -10.43 -27.12 17.57
N TYR A 105 -9.30 -26.88 18.23
CA TYR A 105 -8.64 -27.83 19.16
C TYR A 105 -8.58 -27.37 20.63
N HIS A 106 -9.59 -26.64 21.12
CA HIS A 106 -9.76 -26.50 22.58
C HIS A 106 -10.78 -27.52 23.08
N HIS A 107 -10.30 -28.73 23.38
CA HIS A 107 -11.08 -29.81 23.98
C HIS A 107 -11.36 -29.51 25.46
N HIS A 108 -12.52 -28.93 25.75
CA HIS A 108 -12.97 -28.68 27.12
C HIS A 108 -13.44 -30.00 27.73
N GLN A 109 -12.64 -30.62 28.61
CA GLN A 109 -13.09 -31.82 29.32
C GLN A 109 -14.11 -31.45 30.40
N PRO A 110 -15.29 -32.11 30.43
CA PRO A 110 -16.25 -31.90 31.49
C PRO A 110 -15.75 -32.55 32.78
N ASN A 111 -15.75 -31.79 33.87
CA ASN A 111 -15.32 -32.23 35.19
C ASN A 111 -16.44 -33.07 35.83
N TYR A 112 -16.31 -34.39 35.81
CA TYR A 112 -17.22 -35.29 36.53
C TYR A 112 -16.72 -35.42 37.97
N LYS A 113 -17.42 -34.78 38.92
CA LYS A 113 -17.22 -35.07 40.34
C LYS A 113 -17.84 -36.43 40.64
N VAL A 114 -17.00 -37.45 40.77
CA VAL A 114 -17.41 -38.77 41.29
C VAL A 114 -17.72 -38.59 42.77
N ALA A 115 -19.00 -38.53 43.13
CA ALA A 115 -19.43 -38.64 44.51
C ALA A 115 -19.29 -40.11 44.93
N SER A 116 -18.17 -40.45 45.59
CA SER A 116 -18.02 -41.73 46.27
C SER A 116 -19.08 -41.81 47.36
N ARG A 117 -20.10 -42.65 47.13
CA ARG A 117 -20.96 -43.14 48.21
C ARG A 117 -20.15 -44.15 49.01
N GLU A 118 -19.45 -43.69 50.03
CA GLU A 118 -19.09 -44.57 51.14
C GLU A 118 -20.35 -44.78 51.97
N GLY A 119 -20.88 -46.00 51.89
CA GLY A 119 -21.82 -46.48 52.89
C GLY A 119 -21.06 -46.81 54.17
N GLN A 120 -21.72 -46.63 55.30
CA GLN A 120 -21.61 -47.53 56.46
C GLN A 120 -22.70 -47.18 57.49
N ILE A 121 -23.51 -48.21 57.77
CA ILE A 121 -24.22 -48.59 59.02
C ILE A 121 -25.10 -47.56 59.74
#